data_AF-Q5GYR4-F1
#
_entry.id   AF-Q5GYR4-F1
#
_cell.length_a   1.000
_cell.length_b   1.000
_cell.length_c   1.000
_cell.angle_alpha   90.00
_cell.angle_beta   90.00
_cell.angle_gamma   90.00
#
_symmetry.space_group_name_H-M   'P 1'
#
loop_
_entity.id
_entity.type
_entity.pdbx_description
1 polymer ?
#
loop_
_entity_poly.entity_id
_entity_poly.type
_entity_poly.pdbx_seq_one_letter_code
_entity_poly.pdbx_strand_id
1 'polypeptide(L)'
;MSDFVRIVEVGPRDGLQNEARPIATADKIALIDQLSATGLRTIEATSFVSPRWVPQLADAAEVLAGITQAPGIAYPVLVPNLQGYARARAAGAQEVAVFTAASEAFNRTNTNAGIDESIERFRPILQQATRDGVRVRGYVSTVLGCPYQGEVAVADVVDVAQRLHALGCHEISLGDTIGVGTPVKARQMLAAVAQAVPMQALAVHFHDTYGQALANIAACLEQGVRVVDAAVSGAGGCPYAKGASGNVASEDVVYLLQGLGMSTGIDLPAPGPHRPLAGAAARSRHWQQGRQGVGCRTLRRHVPRQSRIAHHRDRARASARIDDRFADRSLAGLHRPST
;
A
#
# COMPACT_ATOMS: atom_id res chain seq x y z
N MET A 1 -5.53 -26.07 -8.89
CA MET A 1 -5.06 -24.70 -9.19
C MET A 1 -3.55 -24.72 -9.05
N SER A 2 -2.81 -23.97 -9.87
CA SER A 2 -1.35 -23.90 -9.74
C SER A 2 -0.99 -23.19 -8.43
N ASP A 3 0.00 -23.72 -7.71
CA ASP A 3 0.60 -23.09 -6.53
C ASP A 3 1.60 -21.98 -6.91
N PHE A 4 1.60 -21.55 -8.17
CA PHE A 4 2.42 -20.45 -8.66
C PHE A 4 1.74 -19.10 -8.41
N VAL A 5 2.45 -18.19 -7.76
CA VAL A 5 2.05 -16.79 -7.57
C VAL A 5 2.99 -15.89 -8.35
N ARG A 6 2.44 -15.08 -9.26
CA ARG A 6 3.20 -14.08 -9.99
C ARG A 6 3.34 -12.82 -9.14
N ILE A 7 4.58 -12.42 -8.88
CA ILE A 7 4.88 -11.11 -8.33
C ILE A 7 5.05 -10.12 -9.48
N VAL A 8 4.34 -9.00 -9.41
CA VAL A 8 4.56 -7.83 -10.26
C VAL A 8 5.39 -6.83 -9.47
N GLU A 9 6.66 -6.72 -9.84
CA GLU A 9 7.60 -5.83 -9.17
C GLU A 9 7.39 -4.39 -9.64
N VAL A 10 6.86 -3.54 -8.77
CA VAL A 10 6.52 -2.14 -9.08
C VAL A 10 7.56 -1.13 -8.57
N GLY A 11 8.64 -1.59 -7.95
CA GLY A 11 9.70 -0.75 -7.39
C GLY A 11 10.27 0.28 -8.37
N PRO A 12 10.66 -0.08 -9.61
CA PRO A 12 11.22 0.87 -10.58
C PRO A 12 10.26 1.99 -11.03
N ARG A 13 8.94 1.78 -10.93
CA ARG A 13 7.92 2.78 -11.25
C ARG A 13 7.33 3.40 -10.00
N ASP A 14 6.48 2.65 -9.30
CA ASP A 14 5.70 3.12 -8.17
C ASP A 14 6.58 3.40 -6.95
N GLY A 15 7.53 2.51 -6.68
CA GLY A 15 8.48 2.68 -5.60
C GLY A 15 9.34 3.93 -5.80
N LEU A 16 9.74 4.21 -7.04
CA LEU A 16 10.56 5.37 -7.34
C LEU A 16 9.81 6.68 -7.42
N GLN A 17 8.55 6.67 -7.84
CA GLN A 17 7.80 7.87 -8.20
C GLN A 17 7.85 9.01 -7.17
N ASN A 18 7.85 8.66 -5.87
CA ASN A 18 7.81 9.61 -4.76
C ASN A 18 9.15 9.78 -4.04
N GLU A 19 10.25 9.25 -4.60
CA GLU A 19 11.59 9.44 -4.02
C GLU A 19 12.00 10.91 -4.09
N ALA A 20 12.42 11.46 -2.95
CA ALA A 20 12.72 12.88 -2.83
C ALA A 20 13.98 13.30 -3.60
N ARG A 21 14.90 12.35 -3.83
CA ARG A 21 16.14 12.60 -4.55
C ARG A 21 16.04 12.07 -5.98
N PRO A 22 16.43 12.88 -6.99
CA PRO A 22 16.63 12.39 -8.33
C PRO A 22 17.55 11.16 -8.34
N ILE A 23 17.13 10.12 -9.04
CA ILE A 23 17.93 8.91 -9.28
C ILE A 23 18.35 8.93 -10.74
N ALA A 24 19.63 8.65 -11.00
CA ALA A 24 20.17 8.67 -12.34
C ALA A 24 19.55 7.57 -13.21
N THR A 25 19.37 7.84 -14.49
CA THR A 25 18.84 6.89 -15.48
C THR A 25 19.60 5.57 -15.46
N ALA A 26 20.93 5.62 -15.38
CA ALA A 26 21.78 4.44 -15.32
C ALA A 26 21.50 3.55 -14.09
N ASP A 27 21.17 4.16 -12.93
CA ASP A 27 20.84 3.42 -11.72
C ASP A 27 19.46 2.76 -11.82
N LYS A 28 18.50 3.39 -12.50
CA LYS A 28 17.17 2.80 -12.77
C LYS A 28 17.29 1.60 -13.70
N ILE A 29 18.07 1.74 -14.77
CA ILE A 29 18.38 0.64 -15.71
C ILE A 29 19.04 -0.51 -14.96
N ALA A 30 20.09 -0.22 -14.18
CA ALA A 30 20.80 -1.24 -13.40
C ALA A 30 19.89 -1.96 -12.41
N LEU A 31 18.94 -1.25 -11.78
CA LEU A 31 17.95 -1.87 -10.91
C LEU A 31 17.05 -2.86 -11.67
N ILE A 32 16.47 -2.45 -12.80
CA ILE A 32 15.56 -3.29 -13.59
C ILE A 32 16.29 -4.53 -14.12
N ASP A 33 17.52 -4.37 -14.60
CA ASP A 33 18.35 -5.48 -15.09
C ASP A 33 18.67 -6.47 -13.96
N GLN A 34 18.98 -5.97 -12.75
CA GLN A 34 19.19 -6.83 -11.58
C GLN A 34 17.92 -7.57 -11.17
N LEU A 35 16.78 -6.90 -11.17
CA LEU A 35 15.47 -7.53 -10.89
C LEU A 35 15.14 -8.60 -11.92
N SER A 36 15.50 -8.39 -13.20
CA SER A 36 15.31 -9.35 -14.28
C SER A 36 16.07 -10.66 -14.06
N ALA A 37 17.13 -10.63 -13.25
CA ALA A 37 17.93 -11.82 -12.90
C ALA A 37 17.39 -12.60 -11.68
N THR A 38 16.28 -12.17 -11.07
CA THR A 38 15.77 -12.77 -9.82
C THR A 38 14.72 -13.87 -10.02
N GLY A 39 14.27 -14.10 -11.26
CA GLY A 39 13.15 -15.01 -11.56
C GLY A 39 11.77 -14.33 -11.61
N LEU A 40 11.72 -13.01 -11.38
CA LEU A 40 10.53 -12.20 -11.65
C LEU A 40 10.05 -12.38 -13.10
N ARG A 41 8.73 -12.42 -13.29
CA ARG A 41 8.09 -12.51 -14.63
C ARG A 41 7.48 -11.18 -15.09
N THR A 42 7.37 -10.20 -14.20
CA THR A 42 6.79 -8.90 -14.52
C THR A 42 7.45 -7.82 -13.67
N ILE A 43 8.00 -6.80 -14.33
CA ILE A 43 8.66 -5.66 -13.69
C ILE A 43 8.08 -4.39 -14.30
N GLU A 44 7.34 -3.60 -13.52
CA GLU A 44 6.82 -2.32 -13.98
C GLU A 44 7.97 -1.31 -14.08
N ALA A 45 8.43 -1.08 -15.31
CA ALA A 45 9.73 -0.48 -15.58
C ALA A 45 9.73 1.04 -15.34
N THR A 46 8.67 1.73 -15.75
CA THR A 46 8.59 3.20 -15.68
C THR A 46 7.18 3.71 -16.02
N SER A 47 7.01 5.03 -16.14
CA SER A 47 5.76 5.71 -16.46
C SER A 47 5.95 6.83 -17.48
N PHE A 48 5.13 6.83 -18.53
CA PHE A 48 5.07 7.88 -19.55
C PHE A 48 4.12 9.02 -19.16
N VAL A 49 4.18 9.44 -17.89
CA VAL A 49 3.50 10.62 -17.35
C VAL A 49 4.21 11.91 -17.77
N SER A 50 3.60 13.05 -17.44
CA SER A 50 4.22 14.35 -17.65
C SER A 50 5.42 14.51 -16.70
N PRO A 51 6.63 14.81 -17.22
CA PRO A 51 7.81 15.12 -16.41
C PRO A 51 7.59 16.30 -15.45
N ARG A 52 6.65 17.20 -15.78
CA ARG A 52 6.28 18.32 -14.91
C ARG A 52 5.64 17.85 -13.59
N TRP A 53 4.82 16.80 -13.66
CA TRP A 53 4.09 16.28 -12.51
C TRP A 53 4.90 15.22 -11.75
N VAL A 54 5.68 14.43 -12.48
CA VAL A 54 6.55 13.40 -11.91
C VAL A 54 7.96 13.50 -12.52
N PRO A 55 8.80 14.42 -12.03
CA PRO A 55 10.16 14.61 -12.55
C PRO A 55 11.03 13.35 -12.44
N GLN A 56 10.78 12.53 -11.41
CA GLN A 56 11.52 11.31 -11.13
C GLN A 56 11.42 10.26 -12.26
N LEU A 57 10.40 10.35 -13.11
CA LEU A 57 10.17 9.42 -14.23
C LEU A 57 10.28 10.13 -15.59
N ALA A 58 10.95 11.29 -15.64
CA ALA A 58 11.11 12.07 -16.87
C ALA A 58 11.85 11.32 -17.99
N ASP A 59 12.75 10.42 -17.60
CA ASP A 59 13.66 9.61 -18.43
C ASP A 59 13.06 8.24 -18.83
N ALA A 60 11.73 8.14 -18.87
CA ALA A 60 11.04 6.87 -19.13
C ALA A 60 11.45 6.19 -20.45
N ALA A 61 11.67 6.97 -21.52
CA ALA A 61 12.05 6.42 -22.81
C ALA A 61 13.48 5.85 -22.78
N GLU A 62 14.40 6.58 -22.14
CA GLU A 62 15.80 6.21 -21.97
C GLU A 62 15.93 4.98 -21.07
N VAL A 63 15.15 4.89 -19.99
CA VAL A 63 15.11 3.71 -19.12
C VAL A 63 14.61 2.50 -19.90
N LEU A 64 13.46 2.58 -20.58
CA LEU A 64 12.89 1.43 -21.28
C LEU A 64 13.76 0.95 -22.44
N ALA A 65 14.42 1.87 -23.15
CA ALA A 65 15.36 1.53 -24.22
C ALA A 65 16.71 1.00 -23.70
N GLY A 66 17.10 1.39 -22.48
CA GLY A 66 18.40 1.05 -21.90
C GLY A 66 18.43 -0.28 -21.14
N ILE A 67 17.29 -0.81 -20.72
CA ILE A 67 17.22 -2.10 -20.02
C ILE A 67 17.46 -3.28 -20.96
N THR A 68 18.05 -4.34 -20.40
CA THR A 68 18.16 -5.64 -21.07
C THR A 68 16.84 -6.39 -20.90
N GLN A 69 15.98 -6.36 -21.93
CA GLN A 69 14.70 -7.09 -21.90
C GLN A 69 14.95 -8.61 -21.96
N ALA A 70 14.86 -9.27 -20.80
CA ALA A 70 15.08 -10.70 -20.70
C ALA A 70 13.90 -11.50 -21.30
N PRO A 71 14.16 -12.59 -22.04
CA PRO A 71 13.10 -13.43 -22.60
C PRO A 71 12.16 -13.97 -21.51
N GLY A 72 10.85 -13.85 -21.74
CA GLY A 72 9.83 -14.36 -20.81
C GLY A 72 9.46 -13.43 -19.65
N ILE A 73 10.07 -12.23 -19.56
CA ILE A 73 9.71 -11.18 -18.60
C ILE A 73 8.91 -10.09 -19.31
N ALA A 74 7.79 -9.67 -18.71
CA ALA A 74 7.04 -8.50 -19.14
C ALA A 74 7.55 -7.23 -18.44
N TYR A 75 7.65 -6.14 -19.19
CA TYR A 75 8.08 -4.83 -18.70
C TYR A 75 6.98 -3.77 -18.89
N PRO A 76 5.84 -3.88 -18.17
CA PRO A 76 4.75 -2.92 -18.31
C PRO A 76 5.20 -1.51 -17.94
N VAL A 77 4.61 -0.52 -18.60
CA VAL A 77 4.82 0.90 -18.30
C VAL A 77 3.48 1.62 -18.13
N LEU A 78 3.40 2.55 -17.18
CA LEU A 78 2.18 3.31 -16.95
C LEU A 78 1.98 4.37 -18.04
N VAL A 79 0.75 4.50 -18.56
CA VAL A 79 0.39 5.50 -19.58
C VAL A 79 -0.90 6.22 -19.15
N PRO A 80 -0.86 7.54 -18.87
CA PRO A 80 -2.05 8.25 -18.37
C PRO A 80 -2.99 8.71 -19.50
N ASN A 81 -2.54 8.70 -20.75
CA ASN A 81 -3.28 9.22 -21.91
C ASN A 81 -2.69 8.68 -23.23
N LEU A 82 -3.35 8.99 -24.35
CA LEU A 82 -2.95 8.52 -25.69
C LEU A 82 -1.57 9.05 -26.13
N GLN A 83 -1.16 10.24 -25.70
CA GLN A 83 0.18 10.77 -25.98
C GLN A 83 1.26 9.99 -25.23
N GLY A 84 1.02 9.66 -23.96
CA GLY A 84 1.87 8.78 -23.16
C GLY A 84 1.97 7.38 -23.77
N TYR A 85 0.84 6.85 -24.25
CA TYR A 85 0.80 5.58 -24.99
C TYR A 85 1.67 5.62 -26.26
N ALA A 86 1.52 6.64 -27.11
CA ALA A 86 2.32 6.77 -28.33
C ALA A 86 3.83 6.82 -28.03
N ARG A 87 4.23 7.55 -26.97
CA ARG A 87 5.63 7.59 -26.50
C ARG A 87 6.11 6.23 -26.00
N ALA A 88 5.29 5.53 -25.22
CA ALA A 88 5.59 4.19 -24.73
C ALA A 88 5.82 3.20 -25.88
N ARG A 89 4.98 3.27 -26.92
CA ARG A 89 5.12 2.45 -28.13
C ARG A 89 6.38 2.77 -28.92
N ALA A 90 6.68 4.06 -29.10
CA ALA A 90 7.93 4.48 -29.74
C ALA A 90 9.18 3.98 -29.00
N ALA A 91 9.09 3.81 -27.67
CA ALA A 91 10.14 3.23 -26.83
C ALA A 91 10.09 1.69 -26.73
N GLY A 92 9.18 1.02 -27.44
CA GLY A 92 9.11 -0.44 -27.53
C GLY A 92 8.22 -1.15 -26.51
N ALA A 93 7.39 -0.44 -25.74
CA ALA A 93 6.56 -1.04 -24.68
C ALA A 93 5.53 -2.05 -25.23
N GLN A 94 5.64 -3.32 -24.87
CA GLN A 94 4.72 -4.39 -25.31
C GLN A 94 3.52 -4.60 -24.38
N GLU A 95 3.56 -3.94 -23.22
CA GLU A 95 2.48 -3.91 -22.24
C GLU A 95 2.43 -2.53 -21.61
N VAL A 96 1.22 -2.03 -21.37
CA VAL A 96 1.00 -0.74 -20.71
C VAL A 96 -0.01 -0.87 -19.58
N ALA A 97 0.01 0.09 -18.67
CA ALA A 97 -0.96 0.16 -17.58
C ALA A 97 -1.71 1.50 -17.56
N VAL A 98 -3.02 1.44 -17.31
CA VAL A 98 -3.88 2.58 -17.02
C VAL A 98 -4.33 2.54 -15.56
N PHE A 99 -4.69 3.67 -14.98
CA PHE A 99 -5.09 3.72 -13.58
C PHE A 99 -6.27 4.66 -13.35
N THR A 100 -7.21 4.23 -12.51
CA THR A 100 -8.27 5.06 -11.94
C THR A 100 -8.47 4.66 -10.47
N ALA A 101 -9.60 5.02 -9.87
CA ALA A 101 -9.90 4.76 -8.47
C ALA A 101 -11.36 4.37 -8.27
N ALA A 102 -11.66 3.76 -7.13
CA ALA A 102 -13.03 3.51 -6.67
C ALA A 102 -13.63 4.69 -5.88
N SER A 103 -12.91 5.81 -5.75
CA SER A 103 -13.41 7.03 -5.11
C SER A 103 -13.37 8.23 -6.06
N GLU A 104 -14.52 8.87 -6.25
CA GLU A 104 -14.67 10.11 -7.03
C GLU A 104 -13.78 11.24 -6.49
N ALA A 105 -13.76 11.42 -5.17
CA ALA A 105 -12.94 12.46 -4.52
C ALA A 105 -11.43 12.25 -4.80
N PHE A 106 -10.98 11.00 -4.73
CA PHE A 106 -9.59 10.66 -5.02
C PHE A 106 -9.26 10.87 -6.50
N ASN A 107 -10.10 10.34 -7.40
CA ASN A 107 -9.84 10.41 -8.83
C ASN A 107 -9.82 11.87 -9.32
N ARG A 108 -10.74 12.72 -8.85
CA ARG A 108 -10.77 14.15 -9.17
C ARG A 108 -9.54 14.88 -8.66
N THR A 109 -9.11 14.60 -7.43
CA THR A 109 -7.94 15.24 -6.86
C THR A 109 -6.65 14.84 -7.60
N ASN A 110 -6.53 13.58 -8.01
CA ASN A 110 -5.28 13.06 -8.60
C ASN A 110 -5.21 13.23 -10.12
N THR A 111 -6.34 13.26 -10.82
CA THR A 111 -6.38 13.25 -12.29
C THR A 111 -7.16 14.41 -12.91
N ASN A 112 -7.77 15.27 -12.08
CA ASN A 112 -8.71 16.32 -12.49
C ASN A 112 -9.86 15.77 -13.35
N ALA A 113 -10.33 14.55 -13.04
CA ALA A 113 -11.43 13.89 -13.73
C ALA A 113 -12.21 12.98 -12.78
N GLY A 114 -13.51 12.79 -13.05
CA GLY A 114 -14.33 11.74 -12.44
C GLY A 114 -13.96 10.35 -12.95
N ILE A 115 -14.51 9.30 -12.34
CA ILE A 115 -14.21 7.91 -12.70
C ILE A 115 -14.69 7.62 -14.13
N ASP A 116 -15.91 8.05 -14.47
CA ASP A 116 -16.47 7.89 -15.81
C ASP A 116 -15.62 8.58 -16.89
N GLU A 117 -15.17 9.80 -16.60
CA GLU A 117 -14.31 10.56 -17.49
C GLU A 117 -12.94 9.88 -17.66
N SER A 118 -12.37 9.30 -16.59
CA SER A 118 -11.14 8.52 -16.69
C SER A 118 -11.32 7.27 -17.58
N ILE A 119 -12.41 6.53 -17.41
CA ILE A 119 -12.68 5.33 -18.21
C ILE A 119 -12.88 5.69 -19.69
N GLU A 120 -13.59 6.78 -20.00
CA GLU A 120 -13.72 7.24 -21.39
C GLU A 120 -12.38 7.70 -21.98
N ARG A 121 -11.47 8.27 -21.18
CA ARG A 121 -10.10 8.58 -21.62
C ARG A 121 -9.26 7.33 -21.92
N PHE A 122 -9.56 6.19 -21.30
CA PHE A 122 -8.86 4.94 -21.58
C PHE A 122 -9.33 4.26 -22.86
N ARG A 123 -10.60 4.44 -23.26
CA ARG A 123 -11.16 3.83 -24.48
C ARG A 123 -10.26 3.96 -25.72
N PRO A 124 -9.75 5.15 -26.11
CA PRO A 124 -8.86 5.26 -27.26
C PRO A 124 -7.50 4.57 -27.05
N ILE A 125 -6.99 4.51 -25.82
CA ILE A 125 -5.75 3.78 -25.48
C ILE A 125 -5.96 2.29 -25.70
N LEU A 126 -7.04 1.71 -25.17
CA LEU A 126 -7.36 0.28 -25.30
C LEU A 126 -7.62 -0.12 -26.75
N GLN A 127 -8.33 0.74 -27.51
CA GLN A 127 -8.55 0.53 -28.94
C GLN A 127 -7.24 0.50 -29.72
N GLN A 128 -6.32 1.44 -29.46
CA GLN A 128 -5.03 1.46 -30.13
C GLN A 128 -4.15 0.29 -29.68
N ALA A 129 -4.11 -0.01 -28.38
CA ALA A 129 -3.38 -1.14 -27.83
C ALA A 129 -3.82 -2.47 -28.44
N THR A 130 -5.12 -2.67 -28.64
CA THR A 130 -5.65 -3.85 -29.32
C THR A 130 -5.14 -3.96 -30.75
N ARG A 131 -5.13 -2.86 -31.52
CA ARG A 131 -4.62 -2.84 -32.91
C ARG A 131 -3.12 -3.12 -32.97
N ASP A 132 -2.37 -2.64 -31.98
CA ASP A 132 -0.92 -2.78 -31.91
C ASP A 132 -0.49 -4.12 -31.28
N GLY A 133 -1.44 -4.96 -30.84
CA GLY A 133 -1.15 -6.23 -30.15
C GLY A 133 -0.56 -6.05 -28.74
N VAL A 134 -0.77 -4.89 -28.12
CA VAL A 134 -0.25 -4.53 -26.79
C VAL A 134 -1.28 -4.83 -25.72
N ARG A 135 -0.87 -5.54 -24.67
CA ARG A 135 -1.72 -5.82 -23.51
C ARG A 135 -1.86 -4.59 -22.63
N VAL A 136 -3.03 -4.43 -22.02
CA VAL A 136 -3.28 -3.34 -21.07
C VAL A 136 -3.66 -3.90 -19.71
N ARG A 137 -2.98 -3.43 -18.67
CA ARG A 137 -3.30 -3.70 -17.26
C ARG A 137 -4.08 -2.52 -16.68
N GLY A 138 -5.08 -2.78 -15.85
CA GLY A 138 -5.87 -1.75 -15.17
C GLY A 138 -5.57 -1.70 -13.68
N TYR A 139 -5.32 -0.51 -13.14
CA TYR A 139 -5.22 -0.30 -11.69
C TYR A 139 -6.48 0.39 -11.17
N VAL A 140 -7.02 -0.10 -10.06
CA VAL A 140 -8.09 0.55 -9.29
C VAL A 140 -7.52 0.94 -7.93
N SER A 141 -7.36 2.24 -7.70
CA SER A 141 -6.93 2.78 -6.40
C SER A 141 -8.06 2.81 -5.38
N THR A 142 -7.69 3.00 -4.11
CA THR A 142 -8.59 3.21 -2.96
C THR A 142 -9.63 2.11 -2.74
N VAL A 143 -9.30 0.84 -3.03
CA VAL A 143 -10.29 -0.26 -2.96
C VAL A 143 -10.69 -0.67 -1.56
N LEU A 144 -9.90 -0.31 -0.53
CA LEU A 144 -10.17 -0.59 0.88
C LEU A 144 -10.37 0.67 1.74
N GLY A 145 -10.40 1.84 1.10
CA GLY A 145 -10.54 3.13 1.75
C GLY A 145 -9.89 4.27 0.96
N CYS A 146 -10.38 5.48 1.18
CA CYS A 146 -9.95 6.70 0.50
C CYS A 146 -9.52 7.77 1.52
N PRO A 147 -8.40 8.48 1.30
CA PRO A 147 -7.95 9.53 2.21
C PRO A 147 -8.85 10.77 2.25
N TYR A 148 -9.76 10.91 1.28
CA TYR A 148 -10.66 12.06 1.15
C TYR A 148 -12.11 11.73 1.49
N GLN A 149 -12.62 10.60 0.98
CA GLN A 149 -14.01 10.17 1.15
C GLN A 149 -14.20 9.25 2.38
N GLY A 150 -13.11 8.68 2.92
CA GLY A 150 -13.17 7.68 3.98
C GLY A 150 -13.52 6.30 3.42
N GLU A 151 -14.63 5.72 3.87
CA GLU A 151 -15.07 4.40 3.39
C GLU A 151 -15.43 4.43 1.90
N VAL A 152 -15.04 3.37 1.20
CA VAL A 152 -15.36 3.15 -0.23
C VAL A 152 -16.26 1.93 -0.29
N ALA A 153 -17.40 2.03 -0.98
CA ALA A 153 -18.31 0.91 -1.07
C ALA A 153 -17.72 -0.19 -1.96
N VAL A 154 -17.84 -1.45 -1.54
CA VAL A 154 -17.35 -2.59 -2.34
C VAL A 154 -18.03 -2.62 -3.72
N ALA A 155 -19.28 -2.20 -3.82
CA ALA A 155 -19.99 -2.10 -5.09
C ALA A 155 -19.31 -1.16 -6.09
N ASP A 156 -18.73 -0.04 -5.62
CA ASP A 156 -18.00 0.90 -6.49
C ASP A 156 -16.71 0.26 -7.01
N VAL A 157 -16.02 -0.53 -6.18
CA VAL A 157 -14.85 -1.31 -6.60
C VAL A 157 -15.22 -2.34 -7.67
N VAL A 158 -16.34 -3.04 -7.48
CA VAL A 158 -16.87 -4.03 -8.44
C VAL A 158 -17.20 -3.36 -9.78
N ASP A 159 -17.93 -2.25 -9.77
CA ASP A 159 -18.30 -1.51 -11.00
C ASP A 159 -17.05 -1.12 -11.80
N VAL A 160 -16.09 -0.45 -11.16
CA VAL A 160 -14.88 0.03 -11.83
C VAL A 160 -14.04 -1.13 -12.37
N ALA A 161 -13.83 -2.19 -11.58
CA ALA A 161 -13.07 -3.36 -12.01
C ALA A 161 -13.74 -4.06 -13.21
N GLN A 162 -15.06 -4.24 -13.16
CA GLN A 162 -15.84 -4.84 -14.24
C GLN A 162 -15.75 -4.01 -15.52
N ARG A 163 -15.87 -2.67 -15.41
CA ARG A 163 -15.79 -1.76 -16.57
C ARG A 163 -14.41 -1.76 -17.21
N LEU A 164 -13.34 -1.74 -16.42
CA LEU A 164 -11.98 -1.83 -16.95
C LEU A 164 -11.73 -3.16 -17.66
N HIS A 165 -12.16 -4.28 -17.07
CA HIS A 165 -12.04 -5.60 -17.69
C HIS A 165 -12.85 -5.67 -18.99
N ALA A 166 -14.10 -5.20 -18.98
CA ALA A 166 -14.97 -5.15 -20.16
C ALA A 166 -14.42 -4.24 -21.28
N LEU A 167 -13.63 -3.22 -20.93
CA LEU A 167 -12.97 -2.33 -21.89
C LEU A 167 -11.76 -3.00 -22.58
N GLY A 168 -11.27 -4.13 -22.06
CA GLY A 168 -10.17 -4.90 -22.64
C GLY A 168 -8.90 -4.94 -21.78
N CYS A 169 -8.93 -4.45 -20.53
CA CYS A 169 -7.84 -4.70 -19.60
C CYS A 169 -7.77 -6.20 -19.29
N HIS A 170 -6.62 -6.83 -19.54
CA HIS A 170 -6.45 -8.27 -19.37
C HIS A 170 -6.27 -8.69 -17.90
N GLU A 171 -5.87 -7.74 -17.04
CA GLU A 171 -5.68 -7.92 -15.61
C GLU A 171 -6.02 -6.62 -14.86
N ILE A 172 -6.70 -6.75 -13.73
CA ILE A 172 -7.10 -5.66 -12.84
C ILE A 172 -6.38 -5.79 -11.50
N SER A 173 -5.54 -4.81 -11.16
CA SER A 173 -4.86 -4.72 -9.86
C SER A 173 -5.67 -3.86 -8.89
N LEU A 174 -6.09 -4.49 -7.78
CA LEU A 174 -6.94 -3.91 -6.73
C LEU A 174 -6.06 -3.29 -5.64
N GLY A 175 -6.00 -1.96 -5.63
CA GLY A 175 -5.04 -1.17 -4.85
C GLY A 175 -5.57 -0.64 -3.52
N ASP A 176 -5.03 -1.12 -2.40
CA ASP A 176 -5.14 -0.45 -1.09
C ASP A 176 -4.08 0.65 -0.98
N THR A 177 -4.34 1.76 -1.68
CA THR A 177 -3.40 2.85 -1.90
C THR A 177 -2.90 3.53 -0.62
N ILE A 178 -3.66 3.44 0.46
CA ILE A 178 -3.31 4.08 1.75
C ILE A 178 -3.03 3.06 2.86
N GLY A 179 -3.08 1.76 2.54
CA GLY A 179 -2.74 0.68 3.46
C GLY A 179 -3.66 0.56 4.68
N VAL A 180 -4.92 1.01 4.59
CA VAL A 180 -5.87 1.01 5.72
C VAL A 180 -6.73 -0.25 5.77
N GLY A 181 -6.65 -1.09 4.73
CA GLY A 181 -7.39 -2.32 4.63
C GLY A 181 -7.01 -3.32 5.72
N THR A 182 -7.96 -4.18 6.04
CA THR A 182 -7.75 -5.30 6.98
C THR A 182 -8.15 -6.61 6.33
N PRO A 183 -7.69 -7.77 6.85
CA PRO A 183 -7.85 -9.04 6.14
C PRO A 183 -9.31 -9.40 5.81
N VAL A 184 -10.24 -9.05 6.70
CA VAL A 184 -11.68 -9.27 6.47
C VAL A 184 -12.19 -8.40 5.34
N LYS A 185 -11.85 -7.10 5.33
CA LYS A 185 -12.25 -6.17 4.25
C LYS A 185 -11.63 -6.59 2.91
N ALA A 186 -10.34 -6.94 2.90
CA ALA A 186 -9.63 -7.39 1.70
C ALA A 186 -10.27 -8.65 1.09
N ARG A 187 -10.59 -9.64 1.93
CA ARG A 187 -11.27 -10.87 1.51
C ARG A 187 -12.66 -10.60 0.94
N GLN A 188 -13.47 -9.77 1.62
CA GLN A 188 -14.82 -9.42 1.18
C GLN A 188 -14.80 -8.67 -0.16
N MET A 189 -13.91 -7.70 -0.29
CA MET A 189 -13.71 -6.93 -1.52
C MET A 189 -13.32 -7.85 -2.68
N LEU A 190 -12.30 -8.69 -2.51
CA LEU A 190 -11.85 -9.61 -3.56
C LEU A 190 -12.95 -10.60 -3.96
N ALA A 191 -13.65 -11.19 -2.99
CA ALA A 191 -14.72 -12.14 -3.25
C ALA A 191 -15.88 -11.51 -4.05
N ALA A 192 -16.21 -10.24 -3.78
CA ALA A 192 -17.23 -9.52 -4.52
C ALA A 192 -16.78 -9.21 -5.95
N VAL A 193 -15.54 -8.71 -6.14
CA VAL A 193 -15.00 -8.43 -7.49
C VAL A 193 -14.90 -9.71 -8.32
N ALA A 194 -14.55 -10.84 -7.70
CA ALA A 194 -14.46 -12.14 -8.36
C ALA A 194 -15.81 -12.68 -8.88
N GLN A 195 -16.94 -12.10 -8.48
CA GLN A 195 -18.26 -12.42 -9.07
C GLN A 195 -18.47 -11.75 -10.43
N ALA A 196 -17.78 -10.65 -10.70
CA ALA A 196 -17.91 -9.86 -11.93
C ALA A 196 -16.71 -9.98 -12.87
N VAL A 197 -15.51 -10.24 -12.33
CA VAL A 197 -14.25 -10.37 -13.07
C VAL A 197 -13.61 -11.72 -12.75
N PRO A 198 -13.16 -12.51 -13.75
CA PRO A 198 -12.53 -13.81 -13.48
C PRO A 198 -11.33 -13.68 -12.53
N MET A 199 -11.22 -14.57 -11.53
CA MET A 199 -10.14 -14.54 -10.53
C MET A 199 -8.73 -14.53 -11.16
N GLN A 200 -8.56 -15.18 -12.32
CA GLN A 200 -7.28 -15.24 -13.03
C GLN A 200 -6.87 -13.90 -13.65
N ALA A 201 -7.81 -12.96 -13.80
CA ALA A 201 -7.59 -11.59 -14.26
C ALA A 201 -7.50 -10.59 -13.09
N LEU A 202 -7.42 -11.07 -11.83
CA LEU A 202 -7.33 -10.22 -10.65
C LEU A 202 -5.93 -10.28 -10.02
N ALA A 203 -5.46 -9.11 -9.60
CA ALA A 203 -4.26 -8.92 -8.81
C ALA A 203 -4.58 -8.06 -7.58
N VAL A 204 -3.74 -8.15 -6.56
CA VAL A 204 -3.81 -7.29 -5.38
C VAL A 204 -2.56 -6.44 -5.23
N HIS A 205 -2.74 -5.18 -4.84
CA HIS A 205 -1.66 -4.22 -4.62
C HIS A 205 -1.88 -3.53 -3.27
N PHE A 206 -1.16 -3.96 -2.24
CA PHE A 206 -1.40 -3.46 -0.88
C PHE A 206 -0.18 -2.70 -0.35
N HIS A 207 -0.43 -1.47 0.07
CA HIS A 207 0.55 -0.71 0.82
C HIS A 207 0.61 -1.18 2.27
N ASP A 208 1.81 -1.11 2.86
CA ASP A 208 2.08 -1.55 4.23
C ASP A 208 2.12 -0.39 5.23
N THR A 209 1.45 0.72 4.91
CA THR A 209 1.40 1.95 5.71
C THR A 209 0.99 1.70 7.18
N TYR A 210 0.10 0.72 7.41
CA TYR A 210 -0.35 0.31 8.75
C TYR A 210 0.06 -1.13 9.13
N GLY A 211 1.05 -1.71 8.44
CA GLY A 211 1.54 -3.08 8.72
C GLY A 211 0.54 -4.18 8.39
N GLN A 212 -0.41 -3.92 7.48
CA GLN A 212 -1.51 -4.84 7.15
C GLN A 212 -1.27 -5.62 5.84
N ALA A 213 -0.26 -5.25 5.03
CA ALA A 213 -0.20 -5.71 3.64
C ALA A 213 -0.05 -7.23 3.54
N LEU A 214 0.87 -7.85 4.27
CA LEU A 214 1.06 -9.31 4.24
C LEU A 214 -0.15 -10.07 4.76
N ALA A 215 -0.82 -9.56 5.80
CA ALA A 215 -2.03 -10.17 6.33
C ALA A 215 -3.19 -10.10 5.32
N ASN A 216 -3.31 -8.98 4.62
CA ASN A 216 -4.29 -8.79 3.55
C ASN A 216 -3.97 -9.71 2.35
N ILE A 217 -2.70 -9.82 1.95
CA ILE A 217 -2.24 -10.72 0.89
C ILE A 217 -2.58 -12.17 1.25
N ALA A 218 -2.22 -12.63 2.45
CA ALA A 218 -2.52 -14.00 2.89
C ALA A 218 -4.01 -14.32 2.80
N ALA A 219 -4.87 -13.42 3.29
CA ALA A 219 -6.32 -13.58 3.21
C ALA A 219 -6.84 -13.62 1.76
N CYS A 220 -6.25 -12.85 0.84
CA CYS A 220 -6.61 -12.88 -0.57
C CYS A 220 -6.09 -14.12 -1.31
N LEU A 221 -4.90 -14.63 -0.95
CA LEU A 221 -4.34 -15.87 -1.51
C LEU A 221 -5.23 -17.08 -1.20
N GLU A 222 -5.81 -17.13 0.01
CA GLU A 222 -6.80 -18.13 0.41
C GLU A 222 -8.07 -18.10 -0.44
N GLN A 223 -8.43 -16.94 -1.01
CA GLN A 223 -9.56 -16.83 -1.95
C GLN A 223 -9.22 -17.25 -3.38
N GLY A 224 -7.93 -17.45 -3.69
CA GLY A 224 -7.50 -17.94 -5.00
C GLY A 224 -6.82 -16.89 -5.90
N VAL A 225 -6.57 -15.66 -5.44
CA VAL A 225 -5.75 -14.71 -6.23
C VAL A 225 -4.33 -15.27 -6.36
N ARG A 226 -3.70 -15.06 -7.52
CA ARG A 226 -2.34 -15.57 -7.81
C ARG A 226 -1.42 -14.51 -8.42
N VAL A 227 -1.76 -13.24 -8.26
CA VAL A 227 -0.96 -12.11 -8.71
C VAL A 227 -0.91 -11.06 -7.59
N VAL A 228 0.30 -10.68 -7.20
CA VAL A 228 0.56 -9.75 -6.10
C VAL A 228 1.56 -8.70 -6.57
N ASP A 229 1.21 -7.43 -6.40
CA ASP A 229 2.12 -6.32 -6.65
C ASP A 229 2.92 -6.04 -5.38
N ALA A 230 4.23 -5.85 -5.55
CA ALA A 230 5.15 -5.53 -4.46
C ALA A 230 6.32 -4.69 -4.96
N ALA A 231 7.01 -4.00 -4.07
CA ALA A 231 8.18 -3.20 -4.41
C ALA A 231 9.43 -3.70 -3.69
N VAL A 232 10.54 -3.80 -4.41
CA VAL A 232 11.86 -4.13 -3.86
C VAL A 232 12.17 -3.26 -2.64
N SER A 233 12.55 -3.91 -1.52
CA SER A 233 12.86 -3.25 -0.25
C SER A 233 11.72 -2.43 0.38
N GLY A 234 10.48 -2.58 -0.11
CA GLY A 234 9.35 -1.75 0.29
C GLY A 234 9.47 -0.32 -0.23
N ALA A 235 10.11 -0.13 -1.39
CA ALA A 235 10.32 1.18 -2.00
C ALA A 235 9.00 1.92 -2.24
N GLY A 236 9.09 3.24 -2.15
CA GLY A 236 7.95 4.15 -2.25
C GLY A 236 7.52 4.71 -0.90
N GLY A 237 6.45 5.47 -0.94
CA GLY A 237 5.89 6.13 0.22
C GLY A 237 4.48 6.58 -0.07
N CYS A 238 3.66 6.61 0.97
CA CYS A 238 2.31 7.14 0.87
C CYS A 238 2.37 8.67 0.98
N PRO A 239 2.05 9.45 -0.08
CA PRO A 239 2.07 10.92 0.01
C PRO A 239 1.07 11.45 1.03
N TYR A 240 0.07 10.64 1.39
CA TYR A 240 -0.98 10.96 2.37
C TYR A 240 -0.57 10.66 3.82
N ALA A 241 0.49 9.87 4.04
CA ALA A 241 0.99 9.51 5.37
C ALA A 241 2.50 9.78 5.45
N LYS A 242 2.85 11.02 5.84
CA LYS A 242 4.25 11.46 5.92
C LYS A 242 5.10 10.51 6.78
N GLY A 243 6.10 9.88 6.16
CA GLY A 243 7.05 8.99 6.81
C GLY A 243 6.55 7.56 7.06
N ALA A 244 5.36 7.20 6.57
CA ALA A 244 4.89 5.82 6.59
C ALA A 244 5.41 5.03 5.38
N SER A 245 5.54 3.72 5.54
CA SER A 245 5.82 2.78 4.45
C SER A 245 4.79 2.92 3.31
N GLY A 246 5.27 2.80 2.07
CA GLY A 246 4.45 2.73 0.86
C GLY A 246 4.08 1.29 0.56
N ASN A 247 4.60 0.76 -0.55
CA ASN A 247 4.38 -0.62 -0.99
C ASN A 247 4.85 -1.67 0.03
N VAL A 248 4.22 -2.84 -0.02
CA VAL A 248 4.77 -4.05 0.62
C VAL A 248 6.11 -4.44 -0.02
N ALA A 249 7.05 -4.91 0.79
CA ALA A 249 8.35 -5.34 0.31
C ALA A 249 8.25 -6.67 -0.45
N SER A 250 8.79 -6.73 -1.68
CA SER A 250 8.80 -7.94 -2.51
C SER A 250 9.47 -9.11 -1.79
N GLU A 251 10.53 -8.86 -1.02
CA GLU A 251 11.24 -9.85 -0.21
C GLU A 251 10.33 -10.49 0.83
N ASP A 252 9.51 -9.70 1.51
CA ASP A 252 8.62 -10.17 2.56
C ASP A 252 7.44 -10.96 1.97
N VAL A 253 6.96 -10.58 0.78
CA VAL A 253 5.96 -11.35 0.02
C VAL A 253 6.52 -12.69 -0.42
N VAL A 254 7.73 -12.74 -0.99
CA VAL A 254 8.36 -14.01 -1.37
C VAL A 254 8.57 -14.90 -0.14
N TYR A 255 9.02 -14.33 0.98
CA TYR A 255 9.21 -15.07 2.22
C TYR A 255 7.90 -15.69 2.74
N LEU A 256 6.80 -14.92 2.73
CA LEU A 256 5.46 -15.43 3.05
C LEU A 256 5.07 -16.59 2.11
N LEU A 257 5.22 -16.40 0.80
CA LEU A 257 4.81 -17.39 -0.19
C LEU A 257 5.61 -18.70 -0.07
N GLN A 258 6.93 -18.62 0.14
CA GLN A 258 7.77 -19.79 0.40
C GLN A 258 7.32 -20.51 1.69
N GLY A 259 7.03 -19.77 2.75
CA GLY A 259 6.51 -20.34 4.00
C GLY A 259 5.14 -21.00 3.87
N LEU A 260 4.31 -20.55 2.92
CA LEU A 260 3.03 -21.15 2.56
C LEU A 260 3.17 -22.32 1.56
N GLY A 261 4.38 -22.63 1.10
CA GLY A 261 4.63 -23.67 0.09
C GLY A 261 4.23 -23.26 -1.33
N MET A 262 4.06 -21.97 -1.60
CA MET A 262 3.76 -21.44 -2.93
C MET A 262 5.03 -21.09 -3.69
N SER A 263 5.01 -21.30 -5.01
CA SER A 263 6.14 -21.03 -5.90
C SER A 263 6.02 -19.67 -6.57
N THR A 264 7.15 -18.97 -6.72
CA THR A 264 7.22 -17.67 -7.45
C THR A 264 8.25 -17.70 -8.57
N GLY A 265 9.15 -18.68 -8.58
CA GLY A 265 10.34 -18.69 -9.41
C GLY A 265 11.49 -17.83 -8.86
N ILE A 266 11.32 -17.23 -7.68
CA ILE A 266 12.29 -16.36 -7.02
C ILE A 266 12.88 -17.11 -5.82
N ASP A 267 14.21 -17.22 -5.80
CA ASP A 267 14.94 -17.84 -4.70
C ASP A 267 15.51 -16.76 -3.76
N LEU A 268 14.92 -16.66 -2.57
CA LEU A 268 15.56 -15.92 -1.48
C LEU A 268 16.76 -16.71 -0.93
N PRO A 269 17.89 -16.05 -0.65
CA PRO A 269 18.99 -16.68 0.08
C PRO A 269 18.53 -17.12 1.47
N ALA A 270 19.21 -18.15 2.02
CA ALA A 270 18.94 -18.70 3.35
C ALA A 270 18.82 -17.62 4.44
N PRO A 271 18.00 -17.84 5.49
CA PRO A 271 17.68 -16.82 6.49
C PRO A 271 18.94 -16.18 7.11
N GLY A 272 19.02 -14.86 6.98
CA GLY A 272 20.12 -13.99 7.43
C GLY A 272 19.64 -12.53 7.50
N PRO A 273 20.50 -11.54 7.81
CA PRO A 273 20.08 -10.14 7.83
C PRO A 273 19.47 -9.76 6.47
N HIS A 274 18.25 -9.19 6.47
CA HIS A 274 17.46 -8.87 5.29
C HIS A 274 18.35 -8.37 4.13
N ARG A 275 18.44 -9.17 3.07
CA ARG A 275 19.10 -8.80 1.82
C ARG A 275 18.04 -8.46 0.79
N PRO A 276 18.13 -7.30 0.13
CA PRO A 276 17.16 -6.94 -0.88
C PRO A 276 17.31 -7.82 -2.13
N LEU A 277 16.21 -8.01 -2.86
CA LEU A 277 16.15 -8.82 -4.08
C LEU A 277 17.16 -8.36 -5.14
N ALA A 278 17.36 -7.05 -5.29
CA ALA A 278 18.29 -6.46 -6.26
C ALA A 278 19.69 -6.15 -5.69
N GLY A 279 20.24 -7.00 -4.80
CA GLY A 279 21.65 -6.92 -4.42
C GLY A 279 22.10 -5.56 -3.84
N ALA A 280 23.27 -5.05 -4.25
CA ALA A 280 23.88 -3.85 -3.64
C ALA A 280 23.21 -2.54 -4.05
N ALA A 281 22.59 -2.46 -5.23
CA ALA A 281 21.96 -1.24 -5.71
C ALA A 281 20.80 -0.85 -4.79
N ALA A 282 19.96 -1.82 -4.40
CA ALA A 282 18.90 -1.67 -3.41
C ALA A 282 19.39 -1.43 -1.96
N ARG A 283 20.70 -1.54 -1.68
CA ARG A 283 21.29 -1.15 -0.38
C ARG A 283 21.70 0.32 -0.31
N SER A 284 21.69 1.05 -1.42
CA SER A 284 21.98 2.47 -1.35
C SER A 284 20.96 3.14 -0.42
N ARG A 285 21.37 4.15 0.36
CA ARG A 285 20.48 4.89 1.28
C ARG A 285 19.28 5.54 0.58
N HIS A 286 19.20 5.46 -0.74
CA HIS A 286 18.06 5.88 -1.56
C HIS A 286 16.87 4.92 -1.44
N TRP A 287 17.08 3.61 -1.23
CA TRP A 287 16.01 2.61 -1.34
C TRP A 287 15.45 2.12 0.00
N GLN A 288 16.06 2.54 1.11
CA GLN A 288 15.73 2.08 2.47
C GLN A 288 15.02 3.12 3.33
N GLN A 289 14.68 4.30 2.79
CA GLN A 289 14.19 5.42 3.60
C GLN A 289 12.84 5.13 4.28
N GLY A 290 12.05 4.18 3.77
CA GLY A 290 10.78 3.75 4.38
C GLY A 290 10.90 2.96 5.69
N ARG A 291 12.09 2.44 6.06
CA ARG A 291 12.25 1.55 7.24
C ARG A 291 12.84 2.22 8.49
N GLN A 292 13.26 3.48 8.47
CA GLN A 292 13.87 4.12 9.67
C GLN A 292 12.89 4.36 10.83
N GLY A 293 11.63 3.92 10.76
CA GLY A 293 10.59 4.19 11.76
C GLY A 293 9.97 2.97 12.46
N VAL A 294 10.23 1.73 12.03
CA VAL A 294 9.58 0.53 12.63
C VAL A 294 10.36 0.05 13.86
N GLY A 295 10.68 0.97 14.76
CA GLY A 295 10.89 0.61 16.15
C GLY A 295 9.53 0.23 16.73
N CYS A 296 9.46 -0.89 17.44
CA CYS A 296 8.28 -1.33 18.19
C CYS A 296 7.66 -0.14 18.95
N ARG A 297 6.62 0.48 18.38
CA ARG A 297 5.79 1.43 19.12
C ARG A 297 5.04 0.58 20.12
N THR A 298 5.60 0.46 21.32
CA THR A 298 4.90 -0.08 22.47
C THR A 298 3.55 0.63 22.56
N LEU A 299 2.47 -0.11 22.30
CA LEU A 299 1.11 0.33 22.57
C LEU A 299 1.05 0.71 24.06
N ARG A 300 1.21 2.00 24.37
CA ARG A 300 0.99 2.48 25.72
C ARG A 300 -0.51 2.34 25.98
N ARG A 301 -0.89 1.38 26.82
CA ARG A 301 -2.23 1.35 27.42
C ARG A 301 -2.48 2.72 28.05
N HIS A 302 -3.43 3.46 27.51
CA HIS A 302 -3.98 4.63 28.20
C HIS A 302 -4.84 4.09 29.34
N VAL A 303 -4.20 3.85 30.49
CA VAL A 303 -4.92 3.58 31.74
C VAL A 303 -5.32 4.96 32.28
N PRO A 304 -6.61 5.29 32.40
CA PRO A 304 -7.01 6.52 33.06
C PRO A 304 -6.44 6.50 34.48
N ARG A 305 -5.69 7.54 34.86
CA ARG A 305 -5.18 7.70 36.23
C ARG A 305 -6.36 7.65 37.20
N GLN A 306 -6.54 6.52 37.88
CA GLN A 306 -7.26 6.50 39.14
C GLN A 306 -6.45 7.35 40.12
N SER A 307 -7.03 8.48 40.53
CA SER A 307 -6.53 9.34 41.59
C SER A 307 -6.38 8.54 42.89
N ARG A 308 -5.17 8.07 43.18
CA ARG A 308 -4.83 7.58 44.52
C ARG A 308 -4.46 8.77 45.40
N ILE A 309 -5.42 9.16 46.22
CA ILE A 309 -5.21 9.84 47.49
C ILE A 309 -4.44 8.89 48.40
N ALA A 310 -3.21 9.25 48.78
CA ALA A 310 -2.41 8.71 49.88
C ALA A 310 -1.00 9.35 49.80
N HIS A 311 -0.38 9.94 50.81
CA HIS A 311 -0.54 9.87 52.25
C HIS A 311 0.08 11.12 52.89
N HIS A 312 -0.60 11.76 53.84
CA HIS A 312 0.08 12.39 54.97
C HIS A 312 0.08 11.34 56.09
N ARG A 313 1.21 10.65 56.27
CA ARG A 313 1.53 9.96 57.52
C ARG A 313 2.56 10.82 58.20
N ASP A 314 2.15 11.52 59.25
CA ASP A 314 2.99 11.71 60.43
C ASP A 314 2.16 12.24 61.59
N ARG A 315 2.50 11.75 62.79
CA ARG A 315 1.96 12.10 64.12
C ARG A 315 0.74 11.31 64.61
N ALA A 316 0.98 10.03 64.89
CA ALA A 316 0.30 9.34 65.98
C ALA A 316 1.35 8.76 66.93
N ARG A 317 1.88 9.61 67.82
CA ARG A 317 2.55 9.27 69.10
C ARG A 317 2.98 10.57 69.80
N ALA A 318 2.07 11.15 70.57
CA ALA A 318 2.37 11.91 71.78
C ALA A 318 1.05 12.26 72.49
N SER A 319 0.81 11.66 73.67
CA SER A 319 0.12 12.25 74.84
C SER A 319 -1.31 12.79 74.59
N ALA A 320 -2.42 12.15 74.96
CA ALA A 320 -2.78 11.67 76.30
C ALA A 320 -2.31 12.59 77.44
N ARG A 321 -3.01 13.72 77.62
CA ARG A 321 -3.21 14.50 78.86
C ARG A 321 -4.32 15.53 78.57
N ILE A 322 -5.56 15.21 78.95
CA ILE A 322 -6.27 15.79 80.10
C ILE A 322 -6.65 17.26 79.84
N ASP A 323 -7.91 17.43 79.45
CA ASP A 323 -8.73 18.57 79.85
C ASP A 323 -8.67 18.71 81.37
N ASP A 324 -8.34 19.91 81.84
CA ASP A 324 -9.01 20.41 83.02
C ASP A 324 -9.17 21.94 82.92
N ARG A 325 -10.36 22.40 83.32
CA ARG A 325 -10.79 23.77 83.63
C ARG A 325 -11.28 24.64 82.47
N PHE A 326 -12.60 24.66 82.27
CA PHE A 326 -13.53 25.69 82.78
C PHE A 326 -14.92 25.36 82.20
N ALA A 327 -15.80 24.75 82.99
CA ALA A 327 -16.89 25.42 83.69
C ALA A 327 -18.08 25.82 82.79
N ASP A 328 -19.11 24.96 82.88
CA ASP A 328 -20.48 25.32 83.24
C ASP A 328 -21.37 26.11 82.25
N ARG A 329 -22.36 25.40 81.70
CA ARG A 329 -23.83 25.65 81.74
C ARG A 329 -24.49 24.86 80.59
N SER A 330 -25.18 23.74 80.86
CA SER A 330 -26.64 23.66 81.09
C SER A 330 -27.48 24.30 79.96
N LEU A 331 -28.55 23.73 79.40
CA LEU A 331 -29.34 22.52 79.60
C LEU A 331 -30.33 22.47 78.40
N ALA A 332 -30.94 21.29 78.18
CA ALA A 332 -32.15 21.03 77.36
C ALA A 332 -32.00 21.10 75.83
N GLY A 333 -32.58 20.21 75.03
CA GLY A 333 -33.58 19.19 75.29
C GLY A 333 -34.42 18.98 74.02
N LEU A 334 -34.39 17.74 73.51
CA LEU A 334 -35.47 16.97 72.89
C LEU A 334 -36.61 17.61 72.06
N HIS A 335 -36.88 16.92 70.94
CA HIS A 335 -38.18 16.70 70.27
C HIS A 335 -38.99 17.88 69.67
N ARG A 336 -39.06 17.89 68.32
CA ARG A 336 -40.23 17.86 67.40
C ARG A 336 -41.50 18.74 67.64
N PRO A 337 -42.33 18.99 66.59
CA PRO A 337 -42.91 20.31 66.30
C PRO A 337 -44.38 20.53 66.76
N SER A 338 -44.73 21.81 66.92
CA SER A 338 -46.06 22.46 66.91
C SER A 338 -47.33 21.63 67.18
N THR A 339 -47.87 21.72 68.41
CA THR A 339 -49.12 22.40 68.85
C THR A 339 -49.35 22.10 70.32
#